data_AF-A0A951RSG3-F1
#
_entry.id   AF-A0A951RSG3-F1
#
_cell.length_a   1.000
_cell.length_b   1.000
_cell.length_c   1.000
_cell.angle_alpha   90.00
_cell.angle_beta   90.00
_cell.angle_gamma   90.00
#
_symmetry.space_group_name_H-M   'P 1'
#
loop_
_entity.id
_entity.type
_entity.pdbx_description
1 polymer ?
#
loop_
_entity_poly.entity_id
_entity_poly.type
_entity_poly.pdbx_seq_one_letter_code
_entity_poly.pdbx_strand_id
1 'polypeptide(L)' 'MAHETDDGPIIIQAAVPVLGDDTPETLAARVLEQEHRIYPEAVRLIAFSRVRVVGSKVIIRNAAPALGAMINPGLS' A
#
# COMPACT_ATOMS: atom_id res chain seq x y z
N MET A 1 13.45 3.41 -24.41
CA MET A 1 13.38 2.55 -23.21
C MET A 1 12.05 2.85 -22.55
N ALA A 2 11.17 1.86 -22.45
CA ALA A 2 9.90 2.06 -21.76
C ALA A 2 10.22 2.34 -20.29
N HIS A 3 9.87 3.53 -19.82
CA HIS A 3 9.73 3.78 -18.40
C HIS A 3 8.54 2.94 -17.97
N GLU A 4 8.78 1.81 -17.32
CA GLU A 4 7.71 1.02 -16.72
C GLU A 4 7.10 1.89 -15.61
N THR A 5 5.92 2.43 -15.93
CA THR A 5 5.10 3.20 -15.00
C THR A 5 4.70 2.27 -13.86
N ASP A 6 4.85 2.74 -12.61
CA ASP A 6 4.50 2.03 -11.37
C ASP A 6 5.53 1.03 -10.78
N ASP A 7 6.80 1.09 -11.20
CA ASP A 7 7.89 0.24 -10.66
C ASP A 7 8.69 0.85 -9.49
N GLY A 8 8.14 1.90 -8.86
CA GLY A 8 8.76 2.54 -7.70
C GLY A 8 8.84 1.60 -6.47
N PRO A 9 9.84 1.78 -5.59
CA PRO A 9 9.93 0.97 -4.38
C PRO A 9 8.78 1.31 -3.42
N ILE A 10 8.12 0.28 -2.91
CA ILE A 10 6.90 0.37 -2.09
C ILE A 10 7.16 1.04 -0.74
N ILE A 11 6.32 2.03 -0.37
CA ILE A 11 6.34 2.67 0.96
C ILE A 11 5.27 2.07 1.89
N ILE A 12 4.02 1.98 1.44
CA ILE A 12 2.88 1.43 2.19
C ILE A 12 2.01 0.62 1.23
N GLN A 13 1.43 -0.48 1.70
CA GLN A 13 0.45 -1.29 0.96
C GLN A 13 -0.76 -1.57 1.85
N ALA A 14 -1.91 -1.72 1.21
CA ALA A 14 -3.10 -2.30 1.81
C ALA A 14 -3.62 -3.38 0.87
N ALA A 15 -4.13 -4.47 1.44
CA ALA A 15 -4.83 -5.51 0.70
C ALA A 15 -6.34 -5.43 1.00
N VAL A 16 -7.17 -5.66 -0.01
CA VAL A 16 -8.63 -5.73 0.12
C VAL A 16 -9.16 -7.04 -0.45
N PRO A 17 -10.13 -7.71 0.21
CA PRO A 17 -10.68 -8.96 -0.31
C PRO A 17 -11.37 -8.72 -1.63
N VAL A 18 -11.33 -9.73 -2.49
CA VAL A 18 -12.20 -9.85 -3.64
C VAL A 18 -13.29 -10.85 -3.25
N LEU A 19 -14.54 -10.42 -3.31
CA LEU A 19 -15.71 -11.20 -2.93
C LEU A 19 -16.37 -11.79 -4.18
N GLY A 20 -17.12 -12.87 -4.00
CA GLY A 20 -17.75 -13.58 -5.13
C GLY A 20 -18.82 -12.77 -5.87
N ASP A 21 -19.35 -11.73 -5.23
CA ASP A 21 -20.38 -10.82 -5.75
C ASP A 21 -19.82 -9.43 -6.12
N ASP A 22 -18.50 -9.23 -6.10
CA ASP A 22 -17.90 -7.96 -6.49
C ASP A 22 -18.17 -7.65 -7.97
N THR A 23 -18.69 -6.45 -8.23
CA THR A 23 -18.55 -5.77 -9.53
C THR A 23 -17.26 -4.96 -9.56
N PRO A 24 -16.75 -4.56 -10.75
CA PRO A 24 -15.61 -3.67 -10.86
C PRO A 24 -15.76 -2.39 -10.02
N GLU A 25 -16.96 -1.84 -9.97
CA GLU A 25 -17.29 -0.63 -9.20
C GLU A 25 -17.19 -0.87 -7.69
N THR A 26 -17.73 -1.99 -7.19
CA THR A 26 -17.68 -2.32 -5.76
C THR A 26 -16.26 -2.63 -5.28
N LEU A 27 -15.45 -3.32 -6.09
CA LEU A 27 -14.05 -3.58 -5.80
C LEU A 27 -13.24 -2.28 -5.84
N ALA A 28 -13.43 -1.45 -6.87
CA ALA A 28 -12.77 -0.15 -6.99
C ALA A 28 -13.10 0.78 -5.82
N ALA A 29 -14.34 0.80 -5.35
CA ALA A 29 -14.72 1.57 -4.17
C ALA A 29 -13.97 1.09 -2.90
N ARG A 30 -13.82 -0.23 -2.73
CA ARG A 30 -13.07 -0.81 -1.61
C ARG A 30 -11.57 -0.49 -1.68
N VAL A 31 -10.99 -0.50 -2.89
CA VAL A 31 -9.59 -0.06 -3.13
C VAL A 31 -9.42 1.43 -2.82
N LEU A 32 -10.29 2.27 -3.37
CA LEU A 32 -10.24 3.74 -3.20
C LEU A 32 -10.34 4.15 -1.73
N GLU A 33 -11.15 3.45 -0.94
CA GLU A 33 -11.19 3.65 0.52
C GLU A 33 -9.82 3.43 1.16
N GLN A 34 -9.09 2.39 0.76
CA GLN A 34 -7.74 2.15 1.29
C GLN A 34 -6.72 3.15 0.75
N GLU A 35 -6.82 3.57 -0.51
CA GLU A 35 -5.96 4.63 -1.08
C GLU A 35 -6.07 5.92 -0.28
N HIS A 36 -7.28 6.38 0.03
CA HIS A 36 -7.51 7.56 0.87
C HIS A 36 -6.91 7.45 2.28
N ARG A 37 -6.66 6.22 2.77
CA ARG A 37 -6.02 5.99 4.07
C ARG A 37 -4.50 5.95 3.96
N ILE A 38 -3.95 5.17 3.02
CA ILE A 38 -2.51 4.90 2.96
C ILE A 38 -1.73 5.97 2.19
N TYR A 39 -2.36 6.64 1.21
CA TYR A 39 -1.66 7.64 0.39
C TYR A 39 -1.23 8.87 1.21
N PRO A 40 -2.10 9.51 2.02
CA PRO A 40 -1.67 10.64 2.86
C PRO A 40 -0.61 10.24 3.88
N GLU A 41 -0.65 9.02 4.41
CA GLU A 41 0.35 8.52 5.34
C GLU A 41 1.72 8.33 4.67
N ALA A 42 1.75 7.81 3.43
CA ALA A 42 2.99 7.72 2.66
C ALA A 42 3.60 9.11 2.40
N VAL A 43 2.76 10.09 2.01
CA VAL A 43 3.17 11.49 1.84
C VAL A 43 3.73 12.05 3.15
N ARG A 44 3.07 11.78 4.28
CA ARG A 44 3.51 12.19 5.61
C ARG A 44 4.90 11.64 5.95
N LEU A 45 5.15 10.35 5.70
CA LEU A 45 6.45 9.73 5.94
C LEU A 45 7.57 10.39 5.11
N ILE A 46 7.27 10.76 3.88
CA ILE A 46 8.20 11.50 3.00
C ILE A 46 8.44 12.91 3.55
N ALA A 47 7.37 13.66 3.84
CA ALA A 47 7.44 15.06 4.31
C ALA A 47 8.26 15.20 5.60
N PHE A 48 8.20 14.22 6.50
CA PHE A 48 9.00 14.18 7.72
C PHE A 48 10.38 13.53 7.57
N SER A 49 10.87 13.33 6.34
CA SER A 49 12.19 12.73 6.06
C SER A 49 12.40 11.38 6.76
N ARG A 50 11.33 10.57 6.86
CA ARG A 50 11.37 9.24 7.48
C ARG A 50 11.64 8.13 6.48
N VAL A 51 11.56 8.41 5.18
CA VAL A 51 11.74 7.47 4.07
C VAL A 51 13.15 7.59 3.50
N ARG A 52 13.81 6.45 3.26
CA ARG A 52 15.06 6.37 2.50
C ARG A 52 15.00 5.20 1.52
N VAL A 53 15.24 5.49 0.24
CA VAL A 53 15.34 4.46 -0.80
C VAL A 53 16.75 3.89 -0.85
N VAL A 54 16.88 2.57 -0.90
CA VAL A 54 18.14 1.83 -1.03
C VAL A 54 17.96 0.74 -2.07
N GLY A 55 18.49 0.95 -3.28
CA GLY A 55 18.17 0.09 -4.42
C GLY A 55 16.66 0.09 -4.70
N SER A 56 16.05 -1.08 -4.77
CA SER A 56 14.59 -1.27 -4.96
C SER A 56 13.79 -1.36 -3.65
N LYS A 57 14.36 -0.94 -2.52
CA LYS A 57 13.73 -1.05 -1.19
C LYS A 57 13.56 0.30 -0.51
N VAL A 58 12.50 0.41 0.29
CA VAL A 58 12.28 1.55 1.19
C VAL A 58 12.64 1.17 2.62
N ILE A 59 13.41 2.03 3.28
CA ILE A 59 13.69 1.97 4.71
C ILE A 59 12.93 3.12 5.40
N ILE A 60 12.06 2.77 6.35
CA ILE A 60 11.25 3.73 7.12
C ILE A 60 11.83 3.85 8.54
N ARG A 61 12.19 5.07 8.95
CA ARG A 61 12.68 5.36 10.32
C ARG A 61 11.56 5.22 11.34
N ASN A 62 11.82 4.50 12.42
CA ASN A 62 10.86 4.21 13.50
C ASN A 62 9.54 3.62 12.96
N ALA A 63 9.64 2.73 11.97
CA ALA A 63 8.47 2.03 11.46
C ALA A 63 7.84 1.20 12.58
N ALA A 64 6.53 1.35 12.78
CA ALA A 64 5.79 0.39 13.59
C ALA A 64 5.71 -0.92 12.79
N PRO A 65 5.94 -2.08 13.41
CA PRO A 65 5.72 -3.35 12.73
C PRO A 65 4.25 -3.48 12.37
N ALA A 66 3.95 -3.91 11.14
CA ALA A 66 2.65 -4.49 10.85
C ALA A 66 2.55 -5.77 11.69
N LEU A 67 1.58 -5.82 12.60
CA LEU A 67 1.37 -7.01 13.43
C LEU A 67 0.66 -8.06 12.56
N GLY A 68 1.35 -9.16 12.28
CA GLY A 68 0.83 -10.24 11.44
C GLY A 68 0.95 -9.98 9.93
N ALA A 69 0.69 -11.01 9.14
CA ALA A 69 0.63 -10.90 7.68
C ALA A 69 -0.68 -10.24 7.23
N MET A 70 -0.65 -9.50 6.12
CA MET A 70 -1.87 -9.16 5.40
C MET A 70 -2.43 -10.43 4.77
N ILE A 71 -3.54 -10.96 5.30
CA ILE A 71 -4.19 -12.17 4.79
C ILE A 71 -5.45 -11.75 4.03
N ASN A 72 -5.49 -12.12 2.76
CA ASN A 72 -6.56 -11.69 1.88
C ASN A 72 -6.94 -12.74 0.82
N PRO A 73 -8.19 -13.26 0.79
CA PRO A 73 -9.24 -13.01 1.80
C PRO A 73 -8.79 -13.52 3.18
N GLY A 74 -9.41 -13.01 4.25
CA GLY A 74 -9.11 -13.42 5.62
C GLY A 74 -9.33 -14.92 5.84
N LEU A 75 -8.61 -15.50 6.79
CA LEU A 75 -8.87 -16.89 7.22
C LEU A 75 -10.22 -16.96 7.94
N SER A 76 -11.00 -18.00 7.64
CA SER A 76 -12.26 -18.33 8.31
C SER A 76 -12.06 -18.81 9.75
#